data_AF-A0A943JET8-F1
#
_entry.id   AF-A0A943JET8-F1
#
_cell.length_a   1.000
_cell.length_b   1.000
_cell.length_c   1.000
_cell.angle_alpha   90.00
_cell.angle_beta   90.00
_cell.angle_gamma   90.00
#
_symmetry.space_group_name_H-M   'P 1'
#
loop_
_entity.id
_entity.type
_entity.pdbx_description
1 polymer ?
#
loop_
_entity_poly.entity_id
_entity_poly.type
_entity_poly.pdbx_seq_one_letter_code
_entity_poly.pdbx_strand_id
1 'polypeptide(L)'
;MKKFLLQAFAVTFCLSSGVFVASCDDDNNPVDNPPIDGETAYVVAATTGEASYLVVANSLDEGTVSTQGNGTEVIGGTYWVYKGLDYVFALVYNKGGAGTGASYYLGADGKMKEKYTYTYNRITSYGTWGDKVV
;
A
#
# COMPACT_ATOMS: atom_id res chain seq x y z
N MET A 1 -75.49 -1.88 -6.07
CA MET A 1 -75.31 -3.31 -5.72
C MET A 1 -73.92 -3.43 -5.09
N LYS A 2 -73.81 -3.43 -3.74
CA LYS A 2 -73.45 -4.61 -2.89
C LYS A 2 -72.14 -5.28 -3.38
N LYS A 3 -70.97 -5.34 -2.70
CA LYS A 3 -70.55 -5.45 -1.27
C LYS A 3 -69.06 -5.04 -1.15
N PHE A 4 -68.66 -4.27 -0.13
CA PHE A 4 -67.80 -4.63 1.02
C PHE A 4 -66.68 -5.66 0.80
N LEU A 5 -65.42 -5.27 1.04
CA LEU A 5 -64.57 -5.80 2.12
C LEU A 5 -63.31 -4.94 2.33
N LEU A 6 -63.11 -4.56 3.60
CA LEU A 6 -61.92 -3.95 4.20
C LEU A 6 -60.72 -4.91 4.21
N GLN A 7 -59.51 -4.34 4.22
CA GLN A 7 -58.31 -4.66 5.04
C GLN A 7 -57.06 -4.16 4.29
N ALA A 8 -56.04 -3.54 4.87
CA ALA A 8 -55.77 -2.93 6.15
C ALA A 8 -54.49 -2.06 5.96
N PHE A 9 -54.34 -1.00 6.75
CA PHE A 9 -53.16 -0.14 6.82
C PHE A 9 -51.88 -0.95 7.12
N ALA A 10 -50.80 -0.66 6.40
CA ALA A 10 -49.43 -0.83 6.90
C ALA A 10 -48.49 0.15 6.18
N VAL A 11 -48.35 1.34 6.75
CA VAL A 11 -47.25 2.27 6.44
C VAL A 11 -45.98 1.67 7.08
N THR A 12 -45.05 1.19 6.27
CA THR A 12 -43.69 0.85 6.74
C THR A 12 -42.73 1.88 6.18
N PHE A 13 -42.37 2.79 7.07
CA PHE A 13 -41.35 3.82 6.94
C PHE A 13 -39.96 3.21 7.17
N CYS A 14 -39.03 3.59 6.31
CA CYS A 14 -37.57 3.62 6.51
C CYS A 14 -36.82 2.28 6.66
N LEU A 15 -35.90 2.01 5.74
CA LEU A 15 -34.51 2.51 5.83
C LEU A 15 -33.75 1.99 4.61
N SER A 16 -33.51 2.90 3.67
CA SER A 16 -32.47 2.79 2.68
C SER A 16 -31.10 2.78 3.38
N SER A 17 -30.60 1.61 3.75
CA SER A 17 -29.18 1.44 4.03
C SER A 17 -28.48 1.19 2.69
N GLY A 18 -28.05 2.30 2.09
CA GLY A 18 -27.27 2.34 0.87
C GLY A 18 -26.04 1.46 0.99
N VAL A 19 -25.84 0.64 -0.03
CA VAL A 19 -24.52 0.06 -0.31
C VAL A 19 -23.67 1.23 -0.78
N PHE A 20 -22.76 1.71 0.08
CA PHE A 20 -21.70 2.61 -0.36
C PHE A 20 -20.79 1.79 -1.28
N VAL A 21 -21.02 1.90 -2.58
CA VAL A 21 -19.99 1.57 -3.57
C VAL A 21 -18.83 2.52 -3.32
N ALA A 22 -17.65 1.97 -3.04
CA ALA A 22 -16.42 2.76 -3.02
C ALA A 22 -16.24 3.34 -4.43
N SER A 23 -16.47 4.64 -4.57
CA SER A 23 -16.13 5.37 -5.78
C SER A 23 -14.62 5.38 -5.90
N CYS A 24 -14.06 4.69 -6.89
CA CYS A 24 -12.79 5.11 -7.44
C CYS A 24 -13.06 6.47 -8.10
N ASP A 25 -12.82 7.55 -7.36
CA ASP A 25 -12.83 8.87 -7.97
C ASP A 25 -11.71 8.91 -9.00
N ASP A 26 -12.07 9.19 -10.25
CA ASP A 26 -11.16 9.29 -11.40
C ASP A 26 -10.43 10.66 -11.42
N ASP A 27 -10.23 11.23 -10.23
CA ASP A 27 -9.51 12.48 -10.05
C ASP A 27 -8.00 12.18 -10.02
N ASN A 28 -7.40 12.12 -11.22
CA ASN A 28 -5.96 12.01 -11.46
C ASN A 28 -5.18 13.28 -11.06
N ASN A 29 -5.64 14.02 -10.05
CA ASN A 29 -4.90 15.15 -9.54
C ASN A 29 -3.68 14.63 -8.76
N PRO A 30 -2.48 15.18 -8.98
CA PRO A 30 -1.32 14.83 -8.19
C PRO A 30 -1.64 15.13 -6.72
N VAL A 31 -1.72 14.09 -5.91
CA VAL A 31 -1.76 14.25 -4.45
C VAL A 31 -0.35 14.63 -4.05
N ASP A 32 -0.13 15.89 -3.65
CA ASP A 32 1.15 16.27 -3.07
C ASP A 32 1.33 15.52 -1.75
N ASN A 33 2.44 14.80 -1.64
CA ASN A 33 2.83 14.23 -0.37
C ASN A 33 3.16 15.38 0.60
N PRO A 34 2.57 15.42 1.80
CA PRO A 34 2.90 16.46 2.77
C PRO A 34 4.41 16.41 3.06
N PRO A 35 5.06 17.55 3.35
CA PRO A 35 6.42 17.58 3.88
C PRO A 35 6.56 16.55 5.00
N ILE A 36 7.67 15.81 5.02
CA ILE A 36 7.94 14.86 6.12
C ILE A 36 8.21 15.70 7.37
N ASP A 37 7.15 15.96 8.13
CA ASP A 37 7.16 16.73 9.38
C ASP A 37 7.09 15.81 10.62
N GLY A 38 7.21 14.50 10.41
CA GLY A 38 7.14 13.48 11.46
C GLY A 38 8.51 12.92 11.83
N GLU A 39 8.70 12.60 13.11
CA GLU A 39 9.83 11.79 13.62
C GLU A 39 9.88 10.39 12.98
N THR A 40 8.79 9.94 12.36
CA THR A 40 8.64 8.63 11.71
C THR A 40 8.02 8.75 10.32
N ALA A 41 8.66 8.14 9.32
CA ALA A 41 8.13 8.00 7.97
C ALA A 41 7.95 6.51 7.63
N TYR A 42 6.91 6.20 6.87
CA TYR A 42 6.63 4.85 6.37
C TYR A 42 6.98 4.76 4.89
N VAL A 43 7.34 3.57 4.43
CA VAL A 43 7.59 3.30 3.02
C VAL A 43 6.64 2.21 2.57
N VAL A 44 5.88 2.49 1.53
CA VAL A 44 4.89 1.59 0.94
C VAL A 44 5.38 1.16 -0.43
N ALA A 45 5.47 -0.15 -0.65
CA ALA A 45 5.72 -0.71 -1.96
C ALA A 45 4.40 -0.75 -2.75
N ALA A 46 4.43 -0.20 -3.96
CA ALA A 46 3.28 -0.14 -4.86
C ALA A 46 3.68 -0.61 -6.26
N THR A 47 2.71 -1.11 -7.02
CA THR A 47 2.90 -1.48 -8.43
C THR A 47 1.82 -0.82 -9.26
N THR A 48 2.22 -0.10 -10.28
CA THR A 48 1.32 0.60 -11.21
C THR A 48 1.67 0.16 -12.62
N GLY A 49 0.77 -0.56 -13.28
CA GLY A 49 1.05 -1.20 -14.56
C GLY A 49 2.19 -2.23 -14.42
N GLU A 50 3.28 -2.02 -15.15
CA GLU A 50 4.47 -2.89 -15.13
C GLU A 50 5.60 -2.37 -14.22
N ALA A 51 5.46 -1.16 -13.68
CA ALA A 51 6.48 -0.51 -12.87
C ALA A 51 6.21 -0.68 -11.37
N SER A 52 7.29 -0.82 -10.59
CA SER A 52 7.22 -0.88 -9.12
C SER A 52 7.78 0.40 -8.53
N TYR A 53 7.15 0.86 -7.45
CA TYR A 53 7.47 2.11 -6.79
C TYR A 53 7.60 1.90 -5.28
N LEU A 54 8.49 2.66 -4.67
CA LEU A 54 8.46 2.91 -3.23
C LEU A 54 7.93 4.33 -3.01
N VAL A 55 6.84 4.43 -2.26
CA VAL A 55 6.18 5.69 -1.94
C VAL A 55 6.33 5.92 -0.45
N VAL A 56 6.76 7.13 -0.07
CA VAL A 56 6.87 7.51 1.34
C VAL A 56 5.50 7.95 1.84
N ALA A 57 5.13 7.58 3.06
CA ALA A 57 3.88 7.96 3.70
C ALA A 57 4.15 8.50 5.11
N ASN A 58 3.39 9.50 5.53
CA ASN A 58 3.51 10.08 6.88
C ASN A 58 2.70 9.31 7.92
N SER A 59 1.67 8.57 7.50
CA SER A 59 0.81 7.74 8.36
C SER A 59 0.41 6.46 7.63
N LEU A 60 0.13 5.40 8.40
CA LEU A 60 -0.51 4.17 7.90
C LEU A 60 -2.01 4.12 8.17
N ASP A 61 -2.51 4.99 9.06
CA ASP A 61 -3.91 4.99 9.51
C ASP A 61 -4.77 5.96 8.70
N GLU A 62 -4.17 7.02 8.16
CA GLU A 62 -4.86 8.11 7.46
C GLU A 62 -4.03 8.72 6.32
N GLY A 63 -4.70 9.45 5.44
CA GLY A 63 -4.10 10.13 4.29
C GLY A 63 -4.13 9.31 2.99
N THR A 64 -3.54 9.89 1.94
CA THR A 64 -3.45 9.29 0.60
C THR A 64 -2.02 9.41 0.08
N VAL A 65 -1.55 8.37 -0.59
CA VAL A 65 -0.26 8.36 -1.30
C VAL A 65 -0.46 8.12 -2.79
N SER A 66 0.43 8.67 -3.61
CA SER A 66 0.41 8.47 -5.07
C SER A 66 1.78 8.06 -5.60
N THR A 67 1.82 7.16 -6.58
CA THR A 67 3.05 6.86 -7.31
C THR A 67 3.42 7.98 -8.28
N GLN A 68 2.44 8.74 -8.77
CA GLN A 68 2.65 9.83 -9.72
C GLN A 68 3.29 11.02 -9.01
N GLY A 69 4.49 11.42 -9.46
CA GLY A 69 5.22 12.56 -8.90
C GLY A 69 5.96 12.28 -7.58
N ASN A 70 5.48 11.34 -6.76
CA ASN A 70 6.03 11.07 -5.43
C ASN A 70 6.68 9.67 -5.27
N GLY A 71 6.40 8.73 -6.18
CA GLY A 71 6.98 7.40 -6.15
C GLY A 71 8.42 7.38 -6.67
N THR A 72 9.30 6.67 -5.96
CA THR A 72 10.62 6.30 -6.51
C THR A 72 10.46 4.98 -7.25
N GLU A 73 10.67 4.98 -8.57
CA GLU A 73 10.65 3.75 -9.36
C GLU A 73 11.82 2.84 -8.95
N VAL A 74 11.53 1.56 -8.80
CA VAL A 74 12.45 0.53 -8.30
C VAL A 74 12.27 -0.75 -9.09
N ILE A 75 13.20 -1.70 -8.89
CA ILE A 75 13.06 -3.01 -9.51
C ILE A 75 11.75 -3.69 -9.06
N GLY A 76 11.21 -4.54 -9.94
CA GLY A 76 9.99 -5.33 -9.67
C GLY A 76 10.20 -6.40 -8.60
N GLY A 77 10.19 -6.00 -7.33
CA GLY A 77 10.22 -6.91 -6.20
C GLY A 77 8.95 -7.76 -6.13
N THR A 78 9.12 -9.09 -6.16
CA THR A 78 8.04 -10.05 -5.89
C THR A 78 7.72 -10.13 -4.40
N TYR A 79 8.73 -9.92 -3.54
CA TYR A 79 8.58 -9.82 -2.09
C TYR A 79 9.37 -8.62 -1.57
N TRP A 80 8.87 -8.02 -0.50
CA TRP A 80 9.46 -6.86 0.16
C TRP A 80 9.75 -7.20 1.62
N VAL A 81 11.00 -7.00 2.05
CA VAL A 81 11.42 -7.23 3.44
C VAL A 81 11.92 -5.94 4.04
N TYR A 82 11.26 -5.50 5.12
CA TYR A 82 11.67 -4.33 5.90
C TYR A 82 12.56 -4.79 7.04
N LYS A 83 13.78 -4.24 7.12
CA LYS A 83 14.79 -4.66 8.09
C LYS A 83 15.26 -3.47 8.92
N GLY A 84 15.08 -3.59 10.23
CA GLY A 84 15.64 -2.64 11.20
C GLY A 84 15.10 -1.21 11.05
N LEU A 85 13.92 -1.02 10.47
CA LEU A 85 13.31 0.28 10.15
C LEU A 85 14.10 1.18 9.17
N ASP A 86 15.32 0.79 8.79
CA ASP A 86 16.21 1.61 7.95
C ASP A 86 16.20 1.20 6.47
N TYR A 87 15.89 -0.07 6.19
CA TYR A 87 16.03 -0.65 4.85
C TYR A 87 14.81 -1.43 4.41
N VAL A 88 14.51 -1.32 3.12
CA VAL A 88 13.57 -2.18 2.41
C VAL A 88 14.30 -2.96 1.30
N PHE A 89 14.10 -4.28 1.27
CA PHE A 89 14.74 -5.20 0.35
C PHE A 89 13.71 -5.71 -0.66
N ALA A 90 13.95 -5.47 -1.94
CA ALA A 90 13.21 -6.02 -3.06
C ALA A 90 13.78 -7.38 -3.46
N LEU A 91 12.95 -8.41 -3.44
CA LEU A 91 13.30 -9.78 -3.78
C LEU A 91 12.58 -10.19 -5.06
N VAL A 92 13.33 -10.48 -6.12
CA VAL A 92 12.82 -10.81 -7.44
C VAL A 92 12.87 -12.32 -7.66
N TYR A 93 11.72 -12.90 -8.02
CA TYR A 93 11.64 -14.30 -8.40
C TYR A 93 11.88 -14.50 -9.90
N ASN A 94 12.99 -15.16 -10.25
CA ASN A 94 13.41 -15.37 -11.64
C ASN A 94 12.97 -16.72 -12.23
N LYS A 95 11.76 -17.20 -11.89
CA LYS A 95 11.10 -18.36 -12.53
C LYS A 95 11.97 -19.63 -12.63
N GLY A 96 12.65 -19.98 -11.53
CA GLY A 96 13.53 -21.14 -11.46
C GLY A 96 15.02 -20.85 -11.64
N GLY A 97 15.38 -19.63 -12.06
CA GLY A 97 16.75 -19.11 -11.98
C GLY A 97 17.10 -18.62 -10.56
N ALA A 98 18.38 -18.25 -10.36
CA ALA A 98 18.81 -17.58 -9.14
C ALA A 98 18.01 -16.28 -8.95
N GLY A 99 17.52 -16.03 -7.74
CA GLY A 99 16.80 -14.81 -7.43
C GLY A 99 17.74 -13.61 -7.45
N THR A 100 17.18 -12.45 -7.76
CA THR A 100 17.91 -11.16 -7.78
C THR A 100 17.20 -10.18 -6.86
N GLY A 101 17.85 -9.09 -6.52
CA GLY A 101 17.22 -8.08 -5.71
C GLY A 101 18.03 -6.81 -5.55
N ALA A 102 17.40 -5.86 -4.89
CA ALA A 102 17.99 -4.60 -4.52
C ALA A 102 17.54 -4.21 -3.11
N SER A 103 18.26 -3.30 -2.48
CA SER A 103 17.87 -2.71 -1.20
C SER A 103 17.84 -1.21 -1.31
N TYR A 104 16.91 -0.61 -0.60
CA TYR A 104 16.66 0.82 -0.61
C TYR A 104 16.59 1.34 0.82
N TYR A 105 16.95 2.60 1.01
CA TYR A 105 16.83 3.33 2.27
C TYR A 105 16.22 4.70 2.02
N LEU A 106 15.58 5.26 3.03
CA LEU A 106 15.03 6.61 2.97
C LEU A 106 16.17 7.62 3.20
N GLY A 107 16.43 8.47 2.20
CA GLY A 107 17.40 9.55 2.31
C GLY A 107 16.87 10.71 3.17
N ALA A 108 17.78 11.53 3.69
CA ALA A 108 17.43 12.74 4.44
C ALA A 108 16.66 13.78 3.61
N ASP A 109 16.64 13.63 2.28
CA ASP A 109 15.85 14.40 1.33
C ASP A 109 14.42 13.86 1.15
N GLY A 110 14.01 12.86 1.95
CA GLY A 110 12.70 12.23 1.88
C GLY A 110 12.49 11.33 0.66
N LYS A 111 13.56 10.96 -0.06
CA LYS A 111 13.50 10.13 -1.26
C LYS A 111 14.17 8.78 -1.04
N MET A 112 13.61 7.74 -1.64
CA MET A 112 14.21 6.41 -1.59
C MET A 112 15.48 6.37 -2.44
N LYS A 113 16.51 5.70 -1.93
CA LYS A 113 17.80 5.55 -2.60
C LYS A 113 18.22 4.10 -2.61
N GLU A 114 18.66 3.61 -3.77
CA GLU A 114 19.25 2.28 -3.87
C GLU A 114 20.57 2.22 -3.09
N LYS A 115 20.79 1.11 -2.40
CA LYS A 115 22.01 0.85 -1.62
C LYS A 115 22.84 -0.29 -2.18
N TYR A 116 22.21 -1.43 -2.41
CA TYR A 116 22.88 -2.65 -2.88
C TYR A 116 22.00 -3.38 -3.87
N THR A 117 22.63 -4.02 -4.85
CA THR A 117 22.05 -5.06 -5.71
C THR A 117 22.68 -6.41 -5.38
N TYR A 118 21.93 -7.50 -5.56
CA TYR A 118 22.37 -8.82 -5.14
C TYR A 118 21.69 -9.94 -5.93
N THR A 119 22.34 -11.11 -5.91
CA THR A 119 21.82 -12.39 -6.43
C THR A 119 21.85 -13.42 -5.31
N TYR A 120 20.84 -14.27 -5.20
CA TYR A 120 20.71 -15.27 -4.15
C TYR A 120 20.08 -16.57 -4.65
N ASN A 121 20.43 -17.69 -4.00
CA ASN A 121 19.79 -18.98 -4.23
C ASN A 121 18.74 -19.30 -3.16
N ARG A 122 18.88 -18.74 -1.96
CA ARG A 122 17.97 -18.93 -0.82
C ARG A 122 17.88 -17.64 -0.01
N ILE A 123 16.70 -17.38 0.53
CA ILE A 123 16.47 -16.30 1.49
C ILE A 123 16.06 -16.92 2.82
N THR A 124 16.56 -16.34 3.90
CA THR A 124 16.03 -16.57 5.25
C THR A 124 15.98 -15.21 5.94
N SER A 125 14.78 -14.75 6.26
CA SER A 125 14.56 -13.53 7.01
C SER A 125 14.20 -13.87 8.44
N TYR A 126 14.70 -13.08 9.38
CA TYR A 126 14.28 -13.10 10.77
C TYR A 126 13.77 -11.71 11.13
N GLY A 127 12.72 -11.65 11.90
CA GLY A 127 12.11 -10.43 12.41
C GLY A 127 12.02 -10.45 13.93
N THR A 128 11.48 -9.38 14.48
CA THR A 128 11.08 -9.34 15.88
C THR A 128 9.56 -9.25 15.99
N TRP A 129 9.02 -9.92 16.98
CA TRP A 129 7.64 -9.74 17.42
C TRP A 129 7.63 -9.44 18.92
N GLY A 130 7.49 -8.16 19.26
CA GLY A 130 7.82 -7.67 20.60
C GLY A 130 9.27 -7.98 20.94
N ASP A 131 9.51 -8.57 22.11
CA ASP A 131 10.86 -8.94 22.59
C ASP A 131 11.35 -10.31 22.08
N LYS A 132 10.66 -10.93 21.12
CA LYS A 132 10.98 -12.28 20.59
C LYS A 132 11.50 -12.19 19.17
N VAL A 133 12.40 -13.10 18.82
CA VAL A 133 12.85 -13.30 17.43
C VAL A 133 11.92 -14.30 16.76
N VAL A 134 11.49 -14.01 15.53
CA VAL A 134 10.67 -14.87 14.66
C VAL A 134 11.31 -15.08 13.31
#